data_AF-M1DK04-F1
#
_entry.id   AF-M1DK04-F1
#
_cell.length_a   1.000
_cell.length_b   1.000
_cell.length_c   1.000
_cell.angle_alpha   90.00
_cell.angle_beta   90.00
_cell.angle_gamma   90.00
#
_symmetry.space_group_name_H-M   'P 1'
#
loop_
_entity.id
_entity.type
_entity.pdbx_description
1 polymer ?
#
loop_
_entity_poly.entity_id
_entity_poly.type
_entity_poly.pdbx_seq_one_letter_code
_entity_poly.pdbx_strand_id
1 'polypeptide(L)'
;MKPWMLRFVEESEARMEKMMERKIQAVHKRLNAFEFIVLERSTPTIDVTTFQIELATLCADVDPLLAPDKFVPEPAPEVEEDEVVISTLFSDTMPPRDSSRASGKRHRSFVHTSDAEESRRAKKRERQELETAQ
;
A
#
# COMPACT_ATOMS: atom_id res chain seq x y z
N MET A 1 -4.84 -10.89 -18.65
CA MET A 1 -4.30 -9.54 -18.34
C MET A 1 -3.99 -8.85 -19.65
N LYS A 2 -4.44 -7.61 -19.87
CA LYS A 2 -4.24 -6.86 -21.13
C LYS A 2 -2.75 -6.48 -21.29
N PRO A 3 -2.17 -6.50 -22.51
CA PRO A 3 -0.74 -6.25 -22.73
C PRO A 3 -0.22 -4.89 -22.22
N TRP A 4 -1.07 -3.86 -22.19
CA TRP A 4 -0.69 -2.55 -21.66
C TRP A 4 -0.49 -2.53 -20.14
N MET A 5 -1.18 -3.40 -19.40
CA MET A 5 -1.02 -3.49 -17.94
C MET A 5 0.34 -4.08 -17.56
N LEU A 6 0.82 -5.07 -18.32
CA LEU A 6 2.14 -5.66 -18.08
C LEU A 6 3.25 -4.63 -18.30
N ARG A 7 3.15 -3.83 -19.37
CA ARG A 7 4.11 -2.74 -19.63
C ARG A 7 4.12 -1.68 -18.54
N PHE A 8 2.96 -1.31 -18.00
CA PHE A 8 2.88 -0.36 -16.89
C PHE A 8 3.52 -0.89 -15.62
N VAL A 9 3.28 -2.17 -15.28
CA VAL A 9 3.92 -2.83 -14.13
C VAL A 9 5.43 -2.84 -14.30
N GLU A 10 5.92 -3.34 -15.43
CA GLU A 10 7.36 -3.41 -15.73
C GLU A 10 8.03 -2.03 -15.69
N GLU A 11 7.37 -0.99 -16.22
CA GLU A 11 7.88 0.38 -16.14
C GLU A 11 7.91 0.91 -14.70
N SER A 12 6.86 0.65 -13.91
CA SER A 12 6.81 1.05 -12.51
C SER A 12 7.87 0.35 -11.65
N GLU A 13 8.14 -0.93 -11.93
CA GLU A 13 9.19 -1.72 -11.28
C GLU A 13 10.58 -1.19 -11.64
N ALA A 14 10.87 -0.96 -12.92
CA ALA A 14 12.14 -0.40 -13.36
C ALA A 14 12.40 0.99 -12.77
N ARG A 15 11.35 1.83 -12.65
CA ARG A 15 11.45 3.13 -11.98
C ARG A 15 11.78 2.98 -10.49
N MET A 16 11.15 2.03 -9.79
CA MET A 16 11.39 1.75 -8.38
C MET A 16 12.80 1.19 -8.15
N GLU A 17 13.24 0.24 -8.97
CA GLU A 17 14.59 -0.32 -8.92
C GLU A 17 15.66 0.76 -9.09
N LYS A 18 15.49 1.63 -10.10
CA LYS A 18 16.40 2.76 -10.31
C LYS A 18 16.41 3.75 -9.14
N MET A 19 15.29 3.95 -8.46
CA MET A 19 15.25 4.77 -7.24
C MET A 19 16.02 4.08 -6.11
N MET A 20 15.79 2.79 -5.89
CA MET A 20 16.45 2.01 -4.84
C MET A 20 17.98 2.02 -5.03
N GLU A 21 18.44 1.82 -6.27
CA GLU A 21 19.87 1.86 -6.60
C GLU A 21 20.50 3.22 -6.24
N ARG A 22 19.81 4.34 -6.53
CA ARG A 22 20.29 5.67 -6.12
C ARG A 22 20.38 5.83 -4.60
N LYS A 23 19.40 5.31 -3.86
CA LYS A 23 19.41 5.33 -2.39
C LYS A 23 20.56 4.50 -1.83
N ILE A 24 20.77 3.31 -2.37
CA ILE A 24 21.89 2.42 -2.00
C ILE A 24 23.23 3.11 -2.24
N GLN A 25 23.41 3.75 -3.41
CA GLN A 25 24.63 4.49 -3.73
C GLN A 25 24.83 5.69 -2.80
N ALA A 26 23.78 6.42 -2.47
CA ALA A 26 23.85 7.57 -1.56
C ALA A 26 24.28 7.13 -0.15
N VAL A 27 23.74 6.03 0.36
CA VAL A 27 24.14 5.46 1.66
C VAL A 27 25.60 5.00 1.63
N HIS A 28 26.00 4.25 0.61
CA HIS A 28 27.40 3.82 0.46
C HIS A 28 28.37 5.00 0.45
N LYS A 29 28.02 6.09 -0.25
CA LYS A 29 28.85 7.29 -0.29
C LYS A 29 29.03 7.91 1.11
N ARG A 30 27.97 7.94 1.93
CA ARG A 30 28.05 8.47 3.31
C ARG A 30 28.89 7.57 4.22
N LEU A 31 28.73 6.25 4.09
CA LEU A 31 29.55 5.29 4.83
C LEU A 31 31.03 5.40 4.47
N ASN A 32 31.36 5.48 3.18
CA ASN A 32 32.75 5.65 2.73
C ASN A 32 33.36 6.97 3.22
N ALA A 33 32.57 8.06 3.25
CA ALA A 33 33.04 9.34 3.79
C ALA A 33 33.31 9.26 5.30
N PHE A 34 32.43 8.61 6.06
CA PHE A 34 32.63 8.35 7.48
C PHE A 34 33.86 7.46 7.74
N GLU A 35 34.01 6.37 6.99
CA GLU A 35 35.17 5.48 7.07
C GLU A 35 36.47 6.23 6.81
N PHE A 36 36.50 7.09 5.79
CA PHE A 36 37.67 7.92 5.50
C PHE A 36 38.04 8.84 6.68
N ILE A 37 37.06 9.53 7.28
CA ILE A 37 37.26 10.41 8.43
C ILE A 37 37.78 9.63 9.64
N VAL A 38 37.22 8.45 9.90
CA VAL A 38 37.62 7.60 11.03
C VAL A 38 39.03 7.04 10.81
N LEU A 39 39.35 6.52 9.62
CA LEU A 39 40.65 5.94 9.31
C LEU A 39 41.77 7.00 9.28
N GLU A 40 41.51 8.17 8.69
CA GLU A 40 42.49 9.27 8.66
C GLU A 40 42.84 9.77 10.07
N ARG A 41 41.86 9.78 10.98
CA ARG A 41 42.03 10.22 12.37
C ARG A 41 42.47 9.12 13.33
N SER A 42 42.60 7.88 12.86
CA SER A 42 43.04 6.72 13.65
C SER A 42 44.54 6.79 14.00
N THR A 43 44.89 7.76 14.81
CA THR A 43 45.98 7.64 15.80
C THR A 43 45.39 7.03 17.09
N PRO A 44 46.20 6.45 18.00
CA PRO A 44 45.69 5.66 19.14
C PRO A 44 44.78 6.42 20.13
N THR A 45 44.61 7.74 19.97
CA THR A 45 43.86 8.61 20.86
C THR A 45 42.73 9.32 20.08
N ILE A 46 41.89 8.57 19.38
CA ILE A 46 40.62 9.13 18.91
C ILE A 46 39.83 9.53 20.17
N ASP A 47 39.56 10.82 20.30
CA ASP A 47 38.67 11.32 21.32
C ASP A 47 37.25 10.76 21.09
N VAL A 48 36.73 10.07 22.10
CA VAL A 48 35.43 9.40 22.05
C VAL A 48 34.31 10.37 21.73
N THR A 49 34.41 11.63 22.21
CA THR A 49 33.37 12.63 21.95
C THR A 49 33.35 13.04 20.48
N THR A 50 34.52 13.16 19.85
CA THR A 50 34.65 13.39 18.42
C THR A 50 34.03 12.26 17.60
N PHE A 51 34.29 11.00 17.95
CA PHE A 51 33.68 9.85 17.26
C PHE A 51 32.15 9.84 17.37
N GLN A 52 31.60 10.18 18.54
CA GLN A 52 30.15 10.27 18.74
C GLN A 52 29.51 11.36 17.86
N ILE A 53 30.18 12.51 17.69
CA ILE A 53 29.70 13.60 16.83
C ILE A 53 29.67 13.16 15.35
N GLU A 54 30.74 12.51 14.88
CA GLU A 54 30.81 12.00 13.50
C GLU A 54 29.75 10.93 13.25
N LEU A 55 29.51 10.05 14.24
CA LEU A 55 28.46 9.03 14.15
C LEU A 55 27.05 9.64 14.14
N ALA A 56 26.78 10.64 14.99
CA ALA A 56 25.52 11.36 14.98
C ALA A 56 25.27 12.08 13.64
N THR A 57 26.33 12.65 13.06
CA THR A 57 26.30 13.29 11.73
C THR A 57 25.96 12.27 10.64
N LEU A 58 26.59 11.09 10.68
CA LEU A 58 26.26 10.00 9.75
C LEU A 58 24.80 9.57 9.85
N CYS A 59 24.27 9.42 11.07
CA CYS A 59 22.86 9.08 11.28
C CYS A 59 21.93 10.14 10.66
N ALA A 60 22.18 11.42 10.92
CA ALA A 60 21.40 12.52 10.37
C ALA A 60 21.44 12.59 8.83
N ASP A 61 22.55 12.18 8.22
CA ASP A 61 22.71 12.12 6.77
C ASP A 61 22.00 10.91 6.12
N VAL A 62 21.91 9.78 6.84
CA VAL A 62 21.35 8.51 6.34
C VAL A 62 19.84 8.44 6.57
N ASP A 63 19.33 8.96 7.69
CA ASP A 63 17.90 8.91 8.04
C ASP A 63 16.97 9.41 6.92
N PRO A 64 17.23 10.57 6.26
CA PRO A 64 16.39 11.04 5.17
C PRO A 64 16.43 10.15 3.93
N LEU A 65 17.51 9.40 3.71
CA LEU A 65 17.66 8.49 2.57
C LEU A 65 16.82 7.23 2.75
N LEU A 66 16.69 6.77 4.00
CA LEU A 66 15.90 5.60 4.38
C LEU A 66 14.40 5.91 4.54
N ALA A 67 14.04 7.20 4.67
CA ALA A 67 12.66 7.61 4.72
C ALA A 67 11.89 7.06 3.48
N PRO A 68 10.70 6.48 3.68
CA PRO A 68 9.83 6.10 2.57
C PRO A 68 9.60 7.32 1.70
N ASP A 69 9.89 7.19 0.40
CA ASP A 69 9.53 8.26 -0.50
C ASP A 69 8.00 8.31 -0.51
N LYS A 70 7.42 9.47 -0.20
CA LYS A 70 5.98 9.66 -0.36
C LYS A 70 5.75 9.66 -1.86
N PHE A 71 5.55 8.46 -2.42
CA PHE A 71 4.92 8.30 -3.71
C PHE A 71 3.53 8.93 -3.58
N VAL A 72 3.43 10.21 -3.93
CA VAL A 72 2.16 10.78 -4.37
C VAL A 72 1.77 9.87 -5.53
N PRO A 73 0.66 9.10 -5.41
CA PRO A 73 0.13 8.43 -6.58
C PRO A 73 -0.04 9.52 -7.63
N GLU A 74 0.66 9.39 -8.75
CA GLU A 74 0.36 10.20 -9.92
C GLU A 74 -1.16 10.17 -10.06
N PRO A 75 -1.87 11.32 -10.04
CA PRO A 75 -3.31 11.30 -10.13
C PRO A 75 -3.64 10.50 -11.38
N ALA A 76 -4.36 9.39 -11.19
CA ALA A 76 -4.97 8.70 -12.31
C ALA A 76 -5.65 9.79 -13.13
N PRO A 77 -5.47 9.83 -14.47
CA PRO A 77 -6.13 10.84 -15.27
C PRO A 77 -7.62 10.76 -14.91
N GLU A 78 -8.12 11.82 -14.27
CA GLU A 78 -9.54 12.07 -14.04
C GLU A 78 -10.14 12.26 -15.44
N VAL A 79 -10.29 11.16 -16.16
CA VAL A 79 -11.18 11.06 -17.30
C VAL A 79 -12.53 10.79 -16.68
N GLU A 80 -13.15 11.88 -16.25
CA GLU A 80 -14.58 12.09 -15.97
C GLU A 80 -15.47 11.75 -17.20
N GLU A 81 -15.16 10.66 -17.91
CA GLU A 81 -15.91 10.22 -19.08
C GLU A 81 -16.21 8.72 -19.05
N ASP A 82 -15.47 7.88 -18.31
CA ASP A 82 -15.66 6.42 -18.37
C ASP A 82 -16.85 5.91 -17.54
N GLU A 83 -17.30 6.64 -16.51
CA GLU A 83 -18.47 6.24 -15.69
C GLU A 83 -19.80 6.48 -16.42
N VAL A 84 -19.89 7.54 -17.24
CA VAL A 84 -21.09 7.90 -18.01
C VAL A 84 -21.34 6.88 -19.13
N VAL A 85 -20.29 6.39 -19.80
CA VAL A 85 -20.43 5.47 -20.93
C VAL A 85 -20.95 4.09 -20.48
N ILE A 86 -20.53 3.60 -19.31
CA ILE A 86 -21.03 2.33 -18.75
C ILE A 86 -22.53 2.45 -18.42
N SER A 87 -22.98 3.57 -17.87
CA SER A 87 -24.41 3.78 -17.56
C SER A 87 -25.30 3.84 -18.81
N THR A 88 -24.77 4.32 -19.94
CA THR A 88 -25.53 4.51 -21.17
C THR A 88 -25.72 3.19 -21.93
N LEU A 89 -24.73 2.28 -21.90
CA LEU A 89 -24.79 0.96 -22.54
C LEU A 89 -25.83 0.01 -21.91
N PHE A 90 -26.17 0.18 -20.64
CA PHE A 90 -27.15 -0.66 -19.94
C PHE A 90 -28.55 -0.03 -19.82
N SER A 91 -28.72 1.24 -20.19
CA SER A 91 -29.99 1.96 -20.04
C SER A 91 -30.89 1.86 -21.27
N ASP A 92 -30.38 1.41 -22.41
CA ASP A 92 -31.12 1.39 -23.67
C ASP A 92 -31.54 -0.03 -24.06
N THR A 93 -32.42 -0.63 -23.25
CA THR A 93 -33.49 -1.57 -23.65
C THR A 93 -34.26 -2.00 -22.39
N MET A 94 -35.16 -1.15 -21.92
CA MET A 94 -36.34 -1.64 -21.22
C MET A 94 -37.49 -0.71 -21.62
N PRO A 95 -38.54 -1.19 -22.31
CA PRO A 95 -39.64 -0.33 -22.66
C PRO A 95 -40.32 0.19 -21.38
N PRO A 96 -40.98 1.36 -21.44
CA PRO A 96 -41.70 1.92 -20.31
C PRO A 96 -42.64 0.84 -19.75
N ARG A 97 -42.53 0.53 -18.46
CA ARG A 97 -43.56 -0.28 -17.81
C ARG A 97 -44.82 0.56 -17.78
N ASP A 98 -45.68 0.31 -18.76
CA ASP A 98 -47.02 0.88 -18.84
C ASP A 98 -47.69 0.76 -17.48
N SER A 99 -48.02 1.93 -16.95
CA SER A 99 -48.73 2.12 -15.71
C SER A 99 -50.14 1.54 -15.84
N SER A 100 -50.32 0.28 -15.46
CA SER A 100 -51.65 -0.29 -15.24
C SER A 100 -51.88 -0.47 -13.74
N ARG A 101 -52.65 0.47 -13.16
CA ARG A 101 -53.17 0.38 -11.80
C ARG A 101 -54.20 -0.73 -11.75
N ALA A 102 -53.90 -1.83 -11.05
CA ALA A 102 -54.93 -2.72 -10.51
C ALA A 102 -54.43 -3.37 -9.21
N SER A 103 -54.99 -2.86 -8.11
CA SER A 103 -55.22 -3.51 -6.81
C SER A 103 -54.55 -4.87 -6.54
N GLY A 104 -53.60 -4.89 -5.60
CA GLY A 104 -53.03 -6.14 -5.07
C GLY A 104 -52.34 -5.95 -3.72
N LYS A 105 -53.15 -5.83 -2.66
CA LYS A 105 -52.92 -6.14 -1.23
C LYS A 105 -51.47 -6.06 -0.69
N ARG A 106 -51.31 -5.15 0.29
CA ARG A 106 -50.17 -5.02 1.21
C ARG A 106 -49.87 -6.35 1.93
N HIS A 107 -48.59 -6.72 1.98
CA HIS A 107 -48.07 -7.54 3.05
C HIS A 107 -46.89 -6.81 3.71
N ARG A 108 -47.13 -6.37 4.94
CA ARG A 108 -46.12 -5.85 5.86
C ARG A 108 -45.32 -7.04 6.38
N SER A 109 -44.01 -6.98 6.25
CA SER A 109 -43.10 -7.54 7.26
C SER A 109 -41.74 -6.89 7.14
N PHE A 110 -41.52 -5.95 8.06
CA PHE A 110 -40.24 -5.39 8.42
C PHE A 110 -39.68 -6.28 9.53
N VAL A 111 -38.64 -7.06 9.27
CA VAL A 111 -37.85 -7.74 10.32
C VAL A 111 -36.39 -7.74 9.91
N HIS A 112 -35.59 -7.10 10.75
CA HIS A 112 -34.14 -7.03 10.72
C HIS A 112 -33.59 -8.30 11.40
N THR A 113 -32.76 -9.08 10.73
CA THR A 113 -31.97 -10.14 11.39
C THR A 113 -30.52 -10.08 10.91
N SER A 114 -29.77 -9.19 11.56
CA SER A 114 -28.32 -9.30 11.68
C SER A 114 -28.08 -10.35 12.76
N ASP A 115 -27.70 -11.57 12.36
CA ASP A 115 -26.87 -12.49 13.15
C ASP A 115 -26.63 -13.79 12.35
N ALA A 116 -25.50 -13.87 11.65
CA ALA A 116 -25.05 -15.12 11.01
C ALA A 116 -23.52 -15.28 11.02
N GLU A 117 -22.76 -14.32 11.57
CA GLU A 117 -21.28 -14.37 11.54
C GLU A 117 -20.67 -14.81 12.87
N GLU A 118 -21.41 -14.76 14.00
CA GLU A 118 -20.86 -15.12 15.30
C GLU A 118 -20.69 -16.65 15.49
N SER A 119 -21.58 -17.44 14.91
CA SER A 119 -21.51 -18.92 14.97
C SER A 119 -20.32 -19.52 14.21
N ARG A 120 -19.78 -18.80 13.21
CA ARG A 120 -18.63 -19.29 12.42
C ARG A 120 -17.30 -19.11 13.15
N ARG A 121 -17.21 -18.14 14.06
CA ARG A 121 -15.98 -17.88 14.84
C ARG A 121 -15.83 -18.83 16.02
N ALA A 122 -16.93 -19.28 16.63
CA ALA A 122 -16.89 -20.22 17.76
C ALA A 122 -16.33 -21.61 17.35
N LYS A 123 -16.75 -22.14 16.19
CA LYS A 123 -16.36 -23.49 15.74
C LYS A 123 -14.88 -23.63 15.35
N LYS A 124 -14.18 -22.51 15.08
CA LYS A 124 -12.75 -22.52 14.77
C LYS A 124 -11.89 -22.63 16.04
N ARG A 125 -12.36 -22.09 17.18
CA ARG A 125 -11.63 -22.16 18.46
C ARG A 125 -11.61 -23.57 19.04
N GLU A 126 -12.73 -24.30 18.96
CA GLU A 126 -12.82 -25.67 19.47
C GLU A 126 -11.86 -26.66 18.78
N ARG A 127 -11.60 -26.49 17.47
CA ARG A 127 -10.62 -27.32 16.75
C ARG A 127 -9.17 -27.03 17.13
N GLN A 128 -8.85 -25.81 17.52
CA GLN A 128 -7.48 -25.46 17.96
C GLN A 128 -7.18 -25.99 19.36
N GLU A 129 -8.16 -26.03 20.27
CA GLU A 129 -7.95 -26.54 21.63
C GLU A 129 -7.74 -28.07 21.67
N LEU A 130 -8.37 -28.84 20.78
CA LEU A 130 -8.16 -30.30 20.69
C LEU A 130 -6.81 -30.69 20.08
N GLU A 131 -6.15 -29.80 19.32
CA GLU A 131 -4.87 -30.08 18.67
C GLU A 131 -3.66 -29.73 19.56
N THR A 132 -3.84 -28.84 20.56
CA THR A 132 -2.77 -28.44 21.49
C THR A 132 -2.64 -29.31 22.74
N ALA A 133 -3.43 -30.38 22.87
CA ALA A 133 -3.47 -31.25 24.05
C ALA A 133 -2.93 -32.67 23.81
N GLN A 134 -2.10 -32.89 22.78
CA GLN A 134 -1.46 -34.18 22.51
C GLN A 134 0.06 -34.08 22.44
#